data_AF-A0A7Y2N7M7-F1
#
_entry.id   AF-A0A7Y2N7M7-F1
#
_cell.length_a   1.000
_cell.length_b   1.000
_cell.length_c   1.000
_cell.angle_alpha   90.00
_cell.angle_beta   90.00
_cell.angle_gamma   90.00
#
_symmetry.space_group_name_H-M   'P 1'
#
loop_
_entity.id
_entity.type
_entity.pdbx_description
1 polymer ?
#
loop_
_entity_poly.entity_id
_entity_poly.type
_entity_poly.pdbx_seq_one_letter_code
_entity_poly.pdbx_strand_id
1 'polypeptide(L)' 'HGTVSIRTGAVEPDITAMSLAIPTGGKLGMAVSIIGPDYRFTKQARGEHQTSLLNTVDALVRELRINGEDFTS' A
#
# COMPACT_ATOMS: atom_id res chain seq x y z
N HIS A 1 5.93 -7.56 -6.89
CA HIS A 1 4.96 -7.04 -5.90
C HIS A 1 5.68 -6.81 -4.57
N GLY A 2 5.43 -5.68 -3.89
CA GLY A 2 6.07 -5.34 -2.61
C GLY A 2 5.47 -6.10 -1.41
N THR A 3 6.01 -5.85 -0.22
CA THR A 3 5.50 -6.42 1.04
C THR A 3 4.54 -5.44 1.71
N VAL A 4 3.38 -5.92 2.16
CA VAL A 4 2.45 -5.14 2.99
C VAL A 4 3.03 -4.99 4.38
N SER A 5 3.05 -3.76 4.90
CA SER A 5 3.50 -3.43 6.25
C SER A 5 2.35 -2.87 7.07
N ILE A 6 2.28 -3.22 8.36
CA ILE A 6 1.27 -2.71 9.29
C ILE A 6 1.97 -2.05 10.46
N ARG A 7 1.58 -0.82 10.80
CA ARG A 7 2.10 -0.05 11.92
C ARG A 7 0.97 0.60 12.70
N THR A 8 0.88 0.29 14.00
CA THR A 8 0.07 1.03 14.98
C THR A 8 0.89 2.18 15.55
N GLY A 9 0.25 3.27 15.97
CA GLY A 9 0.96 4.51 16.30
C GLY A 9 1.49 5.22 15.06
N ALA A 10 0.81 5.07 13.92
CA ALA A 10 1.29 5.57 12.63
C ALA A 10 1.27 7.10 12.54
N VAL A 11 0.21 7.71 13.09
CA VAL A 11 -0.02 9.16 13.16
C VAL A 11 -0.24 9.56 14.62
N GLU A 12 -1.18 8.89 15.28
CA GLU A 12 -1.49 8.98 16.71
C GLU A 12 -1.45 7.57 17.32
N PRO A 13 -1.32 7.42 18.66
CA PRO A 13 -1.12 6.12 19.31
C PRO A 13 -2.15 5.05 18.96
N ASP A 14 -3.41 5.46 18.73
CA ASP A 14 -4.55 4.60 18.41
C ASP A 14 -4.84 4.50 16.91
N ILE A 15 -3.98 5.07 16.06
CA ILE A 15 -4.11 5.02 14.60
C ILE A 15 -3.17 3.96 14.01
N THR A 16 -3.76 3.08 13.21
CA THR A 16 -3.08 2.02 12.47
C THR A 16 -3.04 2.37 10.99
N ALA A 17 -1.89 2.12 10.37
CA ALA A 17 -1.67 2.21 8.94
C ALA A 17 -1.25 0.84 8.38
N MET A 18 -1.90 0.42 7.29
CA MET A 18 -1.48 -0.71 6.46
C MET A 18 -1.01 -0.16 5.12
N SER A 19 0.27 -0.37 4.78
CA SER A 19 0.94 0.28 3.65
C SER A 19 1.51 -0.74 2.68
N LEU A 20 1.46 -0.41 1.39
CA LEU A 20 2.10 -1.16 0.32
C LEU A 20 2.87 -0.20 -0.58
N ALA A 21 4.16 -0.49 -0.73
CA ALA A 21 5.06 0.24 -1.59
C ALA A 21 4.81 -0.04 -3.07
N ILE A 22 4.90 1.01 -3.89
CA ILE A 22 4.93 0.94 -5.35
C ILE A 22 6.37 1.22 -5.80
N PRO A 23 7.08 0.21 -6.34
CA PRO A 23 8.39 0.42 -6.92
C PRO A 23 8.26 1.17 -8.25
N THR A 24 8.98 2.28 -8.39
CA THR A 24 9.06 3.08 -9.62
C THR A 24 10.52 3.14 -10.06
N GLY A 25 10.85 2.57 -11.23
CA GLY A 25 12.21 2.63 -11.78
C GLY A 25 13.30 2.06 -10.86
N GLY A 26 13.01 0.97 -10.13
CA GLY A 26 13.96 0.36 -9.19
C GLY A 26 14.17 1.13 -7.87
N LYS A 27 13.47 2.25 -7.66
CA LYS A 27 13.46 3.00 -6.39
C LYS A 27 12.06 2.99 -5.79
N LEU A 28 11.99 2.99 -4.46
CA LEU A 28 10.75 3.20 -3.71
C LEU A 28 10.33 4.66 -3.89
N GLY A 29 9.40 4.93 -4.82
CA GLY A 29 8.92 6.30 -5.10
C GLY A 29 7.63 6.65 -4.38
N MET A 30 6.76 5.67 -4.13
CA MET A 30 5.42 5.90 -3.57
C MET A 30 4.96 4.73 -2.69
N ALA A 31 4.05 4.99 -1.76
CA ALA A 31 3.35 3.96 -1.01
C ALA A 31 1.87 4.34 -0.86
N VAL A 32 1.00 3.35 -0.96
CA VAL A 32 -0.44 3.49 -0.71
C VAL A 32 -0.72 2.95 0.68
N SER A 33 -1.54 3.64 1.47
CA SER A 33 -1.87 3.23 2.83
C SER A 33 -3.38 3.29 3.10
N ILE A 34 -3.89 2.29 3.82
CA ILE A 34 -5.19 2.34 4.49
C ILE A 34 -4.93 2.75 5.93
N ILE A 35 -5.56 3.83 6.39
CA ILE A 35 -5.34 4.43 7.72
C ILE A 35 -6.67 4.52 8.47
N GLY A 36 -6.65 4.20 9.75
CA GLY A 36 -7.81 4.34 10.62
C GLY A 36 -7.52 3.91 12.06
N PRO A 37 -8.51 4.01 12.95
CA PRO A 37 -8.33 3.63 14.34
C PRO A 37 -8.11 2.12 14.49
N ASP A 38 -7.28 1.72 15.45
CA ASP A 38 -6.79 0.35 15.60
C ASP A 38 -7.91 -0.68 15.79
N TYR A 39 -8.98 -0.29 16.49
CA TYR A 39 -10.15 -1.17 16.69
C TYR A 39 -10.89 -1.55 15.40
N ARG A 40 -10.63 -0.86 14.28
CA ARG A 40 -11.14 -1.24 12.94
C ARG A 40 -10.23 -2.24 12.22
N PHE A 41 -8.99 -2.43 12.66
CA PHE A 41 -8.02 -3.38 12.08
C PHE A 41 -8.07 -4.75 12.78
N THR A 42 -9.26 -5.33 12.89
CA THR A 42 -9.45 -6.70 13.41
C THR A 42 -8.74 -7.73 12.51
N LYS A 43 -8.51 -8.96 13.00
CA LYS A 43 -7.85 -10.00 12.21
C LYS A 43 -8.55 -10.28 10.87
N GLN A 44 -9.89 -10.27 10.86
CA GLN A 44 -10.68 -10.43 9.65
C GLN A 44 -10.54 -9.21 8.74
N ALA A 45 -10.76 -8.00 9.28
CA ALA A 45 -10.68 -6.75 8.52
C ALA A 45 -9.30 -6.53 7.91
N ARG A 46 -8.22 -6.97 8.57
CA ARG A 46 -6.85 -6.94 8.01
C ARG A 46 -6.74 -7.71 6.70
N GLY A 47 -7.37 -8.88 6.58
CA GLY A 47 -7.37 -9.64 5.32
C GLY A 47 -8.10 -8.92 4.19
N GLU A 48 -9.24 -8.30 4.50
CA GLU A 48 -10.05 -7.52 3.56
C GLU A 48 -9.33 -6.23 3.12
N HIS A 49 -8.72 -5.51 4.07
CA HIS A 49 -7.89 -4.34 3.82
C HIS A 49 -6.66 -4.69 2.98
N GLN A 50 -5.98 -5.80 3.29
CA GLN A 50 -4.83 -6.26 2.52
C GLN A 50 -5.21 -6.57 1.07
N THR A 51 -6.31 -7.27 0.86
CA THR A 51 -6.82 -7.59 -0.48
C THR A 51 -7.18 -6.31 -1.25
N SER A 52 -7.89 -5.37 -0.61
CA SER A 52 -8.21 -4.08 -1.23
C SER A 52 -6.95 -3.29 -1.59
N LEU A 53 -5.97 -3.22 -0.67
CA LEU A 53 -4.73 -2.50 -0.88
C LEU A 53 -3.92 -3.07 -2.04
N LEU A 54 -3.83 -4.39 -2.16
CA LEU A 54 -3.18 -5.07 -3.28
C LEU A 54 -3.88 -4.74 -4.60
N ASN A 55 -5.21 -4.86 -4.65
CA ASN A 55 -6.00 -4.55 -5.86
C ASN A 55 -5.85 -3.09 -6.28
N THR A 56 -5.86 -2.15 -5.32
CA THR A 56 -5.67 -0.71 -5.60
C THR A 56 -4.27 -0.44 -6.13
N VAL A 57 -3.23 -1.02 -5.54
CA VAL A 57 -1.85 -0.84 -6.01
C VAL A 57 -1.67 -1.46 -7.40
N ASP A 58 -2.21 -2.65 -7.66
CA ASP A 58 -2.11 -3.28 -8.97
C ASP A 58 -2.86 -2.47 -10.05
N ALA A 59 -4.03 -1.91 -9.74
CA ALA A 59 -4.73 -1.01 -10.64
C ALA A 59 -3.91 0.26 -10.92
N LEU A 60 -3.36 0.88 -9.88
CA LEU A 60 -2.57 2.10 -10.00
C LEU A 60 -1.28 1.89 -10.80
N VAL A 61 -0.59 0.75 -10.60
CA VAL A 61 0.59 0.38 -11.40
C VAL A 61 0.24 0.23 -12.88
N ARG A 62 -0.90 -0.39 -13.20
CA ARG A 62 -1.38 -0.55 -14.59
C ARG A 62 -1.75 0.79 -15.21
N GLU A 63 -2.47 1.65 -14.49
CA GLU A 63 -2.88 2.97 -14.97
C GLU A 63 -1.69 3.89 -15.24
N LEU A 64 -0.73 3.91 -14.32
CA LEU A 64 0.47 4.72 -14.44
C LEU A 64 1.50 4.16 -15.43
N ARG A 65 1.19 3.03 -16.10
CA ARG A 65 2.12 2.28 -16.97
C ARG A 65 3.49 2.11 -16.34
N ILE A 66 3.54 1.87 -15.02
CA ILE A 66 4.80 1.60 -14.31
C ILE A 66 5.20 0.15 -14.62
N ASN A 67 5.47 -0.10 -15.91
CA ASN A 67 5.87 -1.37 -16.48
C ASN A 67 7.32 -1.25 -16.98
N GLY A 68 8.16 -0.41 -16.37
CA GLY A 68 9.59 -0.31 -16.69
C GLY A 68 9.96 0.13 -18.12
N GLU A 69 9.01 0.25 -19.05
CA GLU A 69 9.24 0.54 -20.47
C GLU A 69 9.30 2.04 -20.79
N ASP A 70 8.76 2.92 -19.94
CA ASP A 70 8.70 4.38 -20.19
C ASP A 70 10.00 5.15 -19.88
N PHE A 71 11.14 4.47 -19.70
CA PHE A 71 12.43 5.11 -19.36
C PHE A 71 13.51 5.02 -20.44
N THR A 72 13.17 4.65 -21.69
CA THR A 72 14.08 4.75 -22.84
C THR A 72 13.54 5.75 -23.85
N SER A 73 13.79 7.04 -23.64
CA SER A 73 13.76 8.08 -24.68
C SER A 73 14.82 9.12 -24.37
#